data_AF-A0A7L9MHJ5-F1
#
_entry.id   AF-A0A7L9MHJ5-F1
#
_cell.length_a   1.000
_cell.length_b   1.000
_cell.length_c   1.000
_cell.angle_alpha   90.00
_cell.angle_beta   90.00
_cell.angle_gamma   90.00
#
_symmetry.space_group_name_H-M   'P 1'
#
loop_
_entity.id
_entity.type
_entity.pdbx_description
1 polymer ?
#
loop_
_entity_poly.entity_id
_entity_poly.type
_entity_poly.pdbx_seq_one_letter_code
_entity_poly.pdbx_strand_id
1 'polypeptide(L)'
;MSHLADLSAVELVSSYKAKALSPVEVTEAVIGRIEAYEPKLNALWAYDPEAARLAAKASEARWAKGEPAGPIDGVPLTIKENIATKGTPVPLGCAALPLKPAAADALPAARTREAGGVLLAKTTMPDLGMLSSGLSSFHKLARNPWDIATNPGGSSAGAGSAAAAGYGPLHIGTDIGGSVRLPAGWCGLVGLKPSFGRIPIDPPFLGRVAGPMTRTVADNALYMSVLSRPDRRDGMSLPYQDIDWMNLDIEVKGLKIGLWLDAGFGEPVGGKPVPPWKPQPNCLPMQARSSSRWRHSSIAP
;
A
#
# COMPACT_ATOMS: atom_id res chain seq x y z
N MET A 1 -21.02 4.06 19.04
CA MET A 1 -19.91 4.91 18.54
C MET A 1 -19.06 4.04 17.63
N SER A 2 -18.66 4.54 16.46
CA SER A 2 -17.69 3.85 15.60
C SER A 2 -16.36 3.68 16.35
N HIS A 3 -15.63 2.59 16.09
CA HIS A 3 -14.31 2.40 16.70
C HIS A 3 -13.33 3.42 16.08
N LEU A 4 -12.37 3.97 16.85
CA LEU A 4 -11.48 5.03 16.36
C LEU A 4 -10.72 4.65 15.08
N ALA A 5 -10.34 3.38 14.96
CA ALA A 5 -9.68 2.84 13.77
C ALA A 5 -10.59 2.74 12.51
N ASP A 6 -11.90 2.96 12.63
CA ASP A 6 -12.83 2.99 11.49
C ASP A 6 -12.92 4.37 10.83
N LEU A 7 -12.54 5.43 11.56
CA LEU A 7 -12.63 6.81 11.08
C LEU A 7 -11.81 7.01 9.80
N SER A 8 -12.35 7.83 8.90
CA SER A 8 -11.66 8.28 7.69
C SER A 8 -10.56 9.28 8.03
N ALA A 9 -9.58 9.44 7.13
CA ALA A 9 -8.51 10.42 7.32
C ALA A 9 -9.06 11.85 7.42
N VAL A 10 -10.09 12.18 6.65
CA VAL A 10 -10.77 13.49 6.72
C VAL A 10 -11.42 13.74 8.08
N GLU A 11 -12.10 12.75 8.65
CA GLU A 11 -12.69 12.83 10.00
C GLU A 11 -11.62 12.96 11.09
N LEU A 12 -10.51 12.22 10.96
CA LEU A 12 -9.38 12.29 11.88
C LEU A 12 -8.74 13.68 11.89
N VAL A 13 -8.38 14.22 10.73
CA VAL A 13 -7.78 15.56 10.60
C VAL A 13 -8.72 16.64 11.16
N SER A 14 -10.01 16.54 10.87
CA SER A 14 -11.03 17.46 11.41
C SER A 14 -11.10 17.38 12.94
N SER A 15 -11.09 16.16 13.49
CA SER A 15 -11.11 15.91 14.94
C SER A 15 -9.84 16.40 15.64
N TYR A 16 -8.66 16.23 15.03
CA TYR A 16 -7.39 16.73 15.58
C TYR A 16 -7.36 18.26 15.59
N LYS A 17 -7.82 18.91 14.52
CA LYS A 17 -7.97 20.36 14.45
C LYS A 17 -8.92 20.89 15.52
N ALA A 18 -10.03 20.19 15.76
CA ALA A 18 -10.99 20.52 16.80
C ALA A 18 -10.53 20.13 18.22
N LYS A 19 -9.36 19.48 18.37
CA LYS A 19 -8.85 18.91 19.62
C LYS A 19 -9.83 17.94 20.28
N ALA A 20 -10.68 17.29 19.49
CA ALA A 20 -11.68 16.33 19.93
C ALA A 20 -11.11 14.90 20.05
N LEU A 21 -10.03 14.61 19.32
CA LEU A 21 -9.28 13.36 19.39
C LEU A 21 -7.77 13.66 19.37
N SER A 22 -6.97 12.75 19.89
CA SER A 22 -5.51 12.77 19.76
C SER A 22 -4.99 11.81 18.67
N PRO A 23 -3.96 12.20 17.90
CA PRO A 23 -3.21 11.25 17.05
C PRO A 23 -2.69 10.03 17.82
N VAL A 24 -2.36 10.18 19.12
CA VAL A 24 -1.89 9.08 19.98
C VAL A 24 -3.02 8.08 20.22
N GLU A 25 -4.19 8.54 20.66
CA GLU A 25 -5.36 7.69 20.94
C GLU A 25 -5.76 6.88 19.70
N VAL A 26 -5.79 7.53 18.54
CA VAL A 26 -6.16 6.87 17.28
C VAL A 26 -5.07 5.88 16.85
N THR A 27 -3.79 6.23 16.98
CA THR A 27 -2.69 5.32 16.66
C THR A 27 -2.73 4.06 17.52
N GLU A 28 -2.97 4.19 18.83
CA GLU A 28 -3.13 3.03 19.73
C GLU A 28 -4.34 2.16 19.33
N ALA A 29 -5.47 2.78 18.97
CA ALA A 29 -6.63 2.03 18.51
C ALA A 29 -6.36 1.24 17.22
N VAL A 30 -5.55 1.78 16.30
CA VAL A 30 -5.15 1.07 15.09
C VAL A 30 -4.12 -0.03 15.41
N ILE A 31 -3.16 0.21 16.30
CA ILE A 31 -2.20 -0.80 16.78
C ILE A 31 -2.93 -2.01 17.37
N GLY A 32 -3.89 -1.78 18.29
CA GLY A 32 -4.66 -2.88 18.88
C GLY A 32 -5.44 -3.69 17.85
N ARG A 33 -5.93 -3.04 16.78
CA ARG A 33 -6.57 -3.72 15.66
C ARG A 33 -5.59 -4.53 14.81
N ILE A 34 -4.40 -4.00 14.53
CA ILE A 34 -3.34 -4.73 13.83
C ILE A 34 -2.99 -6.00 14.61
N GLU A 35 -2.73 -5.87 15.91
CA GLU A 35 -2.36 -7.00 16.77
C GLU A 35 -3.44 -8.10 16.81
N ALA A 36 -4.71 -7.72 16.76
CA ALA A 36 -5.82 -8.66 16.77
C ALA A 36 -5.97 -9.47 15.45
N TYR A 37 -5.68 -8.86 14.30
CA TYR A 37 -6.01 -9.45 12.99
C TYR A 37 -4.79 -9.87 12.15
N GLU A 38 -3.63 -9.24 12.32
CA GLU A 38 -2.46 -9.46 11.47
C GLU A 38 -1.95 -10.91 11.51
N PRO A 39 -2.00 -11.65 12.65
CA PRO A 39 -1.63 -13.06 12.67
C PRO A 39 -2.41 -13.94 11.67
N LYS A 40 -3.61 -13.52 11.27
CA LYS A 40 -4.47 -14.22 10.29
C LYS A 40 -4.31 -13.67 8.88
N LEU A 41 -4.09 -12.36 8.76
CA LEU A 41 -4.09 -11.65 7.48
C LEU A 41 -2.74 -11.61 6.79
N ASN A 42 -1.63 -11.56 7.55
CA ASN A 42 -0.27 -11.47 7.01
C ASN A 42 -0.10 -10.33 5.98
N ALA A 43 -0.69 -9.18 6.27
CA ALA A 43 -0.71 -8.02 5.37
C ALA A 43 0.56 -7.15 5.49
N LEU A 44 1.27 -7.24 6.61
CA LEU A 44 2.31 -6.29 7.00
C LEU A 44 3.73 -6.84 6.87
N TRP A 45 4.65 -5.92 6.57
CA TRP A 45 6.09 -6.10 6.61
C TRP A 45 6.69 -4.96 7.45
N ALA A 46 7.74 -5.22 8.22
CA ALA A 46 8.41 -4.20 9.05
C ALA A 46 7.42 -3.33 9.85
N TYR A 47 6.51 -3.99 10.58
CA TYR A 47 5.60 -3.36 11.53
C TYR A 47 6.39 -2.79 12.71
N ASP A 48 6.23 -1.51 12.99
CA ASP A 48 6.99 -0.78 14.03
C ASP A 48 6.06 0.11 14.86
N PRO A 49 5.35 -0.47 15.85
CA PRO A 49 4.40 0.29 16.68
C PRO A 49 5.10 1.34 17.56
N GLU A 50 6.38 1.15 17.91
CA GLU A 50 7.12 2.12 18.72
C GLU A 50 7.46 3.38 17.92
N ALA A 51 7.94 3.23 16.69
CA ALA A 51 8.14 4.37 15.80
C ALA A 51 6.82 5.11 15.51
N ALA A 52 5.72 4.37 15.33
CA ALA A 52 4.40 4.95 15.16
C ALA A 52 3.95 5.79 16.36
N ARG A 53 4.13 5.26 17.59
CA ARG A 53 3.84 5.98 18.85
C ARG A 53 4.63 7.28 18.97
N LEU A 54 5.93 7.24 18.65
CA LEU A 54 6.78 8.43 18.67
C LEU A 54 6.31 9.48 17.65
N ALA A 55 5.96 9.05 16.44
CA ALA A 55 5.43 9.94 15.41
C ALA A 55 4.07 10.55 15.80
N ALA A 56 3.18 9.76 16.39
CA ALA A 56 1.88 10.21 16.88
C ALA A 56 2.02 11.26 18.01
N LYS A 57 2.92 11.03 18.98
CA LYS A 57 3.23 12.01 20.03
C LYS A 57 3.78 13.32 19.46
N ALA A 58 4.66 13.24 18.47
CA ALA A 58 5.17 14.43 17.80
C ALA A 58 4.07 15.20 17.04
N SER A 59 3.11 14.49 16.44
CA SER A 59 1.94 15.07 15.79
C SER A 59 0.99 15.73 16.79
N GLU A 60 0.68 15.07 17.90
CA GLU A 60 -0.14 15.63 18.98
C GLU A 60 0.44 16.95 19.49
N ALA A 61 1.76 17.01 19.70
CA ALA A 61 2.44 18.23 20.12
C ALA A 61 2.32 19.39 19.09
N ARG A 62 2.30 19.07 17.80
CA ARG A 62 2.07 20.05 16.71
C ARG A 62 0.63 20.54 16.70
N TRP A 63 -0.34 19.63 16.79
CA TRP A 63 -1.77 19.98 16.88
C TRP A 63 -2.10 20.80 18.12
N ALA A 64 -1.48 20.52 19.26
CA ALA A 64 -1.65 21.30 20.50
C ALA A 64 -1.28 22.79 20.29
N LYS A 65 -0.23 23.06 19.51
CA LYS A 65 0.27 24.39 19.15
C LYS A 65 -0.44 25.03 17.95
N GLY A 66 -1.28 24.28 17.23
CA GLY A 66 -1.90 24.76 15.99
C GLY A 66 -0.94 24.80 14.80
N GLU A 67 0.12 23.99 14.82
CA GLU A 67 1.19 23.97 13.82
C GLU A 67 1.32 22.58 13.15
N PRO A 68 0.26 22.02 12.53
CA PRO A 68 0.34 20.70 11.90
C PRO A 68 1.37 20.68 10.76
N ALA A 69 2.09 19.58 10.63
CA ALA A 69 3.14 19.40 9.60
C ALA A 69 2.57 19.36 8.17
N GLY A 70 1.30 19.00 8.01
CA GLY A 70 0.66 18.95 6.71
C GLY A 70 -0.77 18.42 6.74
N PRO A 71 -1.36 18.17 5.55
CA PRO A 71 -2.77 17.81 5.42
C PRO A 71 -3.18 16.48 6.07
N ILE A 72 -2.21 15.61 6.36
CA ILE A 72 -2.43 14.28 6.95
C ILE A 72 -1.66 14.09 8.27
N ASP A 73 -1.30 15.19 8.94
CA ASP A 73 -0.50 15.13 10.16
C ASP A 73 -1.20 14.32 11.25
N GLY A 74 -0.55 13.24 11.67
CA GLY A 74 -1.06 12.33 12.70
C GLY A 74 -1.91 11.17 12.18
N VAL A 75 -2.24 11.13 10.89
CA VAL A 75 -3.08 10.07 10.31
C VAL A 75 -2.29 8.76 10.18
N PRO A 76 -2.76 7.64 10.76
CA PRO A 76 -2.12 6.33 10.61
C PRO A 76 -2.22 5.78 9.20
N LEU A 77 -1.15 5.16 8.70
CA LEU A 77 -1.09 4.66 7.33
C LEU A 77 -0.11 3.50 7.14
N THR A 78 -0.21 2.86 5.98
CA THR A 78 0.79 1.86 5.54
C THR A 78 1.28 2.13 4.10
N ILE A 79 2.49 1.65 3.81
CA ILE A 79 3.17 1.87 2.53
C ILE A 79 3.65 0.53 1.96
N LYS A 80 3.31 0.19 0.72
CA LYS A 80 3.85 -1.00 0.05
C LYS A 80 5.37 -1.06 0.10
N GLU A 81 5.93 -2.23 0.38
CA GLU A 81 7.37 -2.39 0.62
C GLU A 81 8.26 -1.92 -0.53
N ASN A 82 7.82 -2.00 -1.79
CA ASN A 82 8.60 -1.55 -2.94
C ASN A 82 8.69 -0.03 -3.08
N ILE A 83 7.96 0.72 -2.26
CA ILE A 83 8.18 2.15 -2.07
C ILE A 83 9.16 2.26 -0.90
N ALA A 84 10.43 2.52 -1.20
CA ALA A 84 11.49 2.51 -0.19
C ALA A 84 11.21 3.47 0.96
N THR A 85 11.54 3.06 2.19
CA THR A 85 11.60 3.93 3.37
C THR A 85 12.97 3.85 4.00
N LYS A 86 13.54 4.99 4.35
CA LYS A 86 14.88 5.11 4.92
C LYS A 86 15.02 4.20 6.14
N GLY A 87 16.06 3.37 6.15
CA GLY A 87 16.37 2.43 7.22
C GLY A 87 15.59 1.11 7.16
N THR A 88 14.59 0.97 6.27
CA THR A 88 13.81 -0.27 6.13
C THR A 88 14.31 -1.08 4.93
N PRO A 89 14.52 -2.41 5.06
CA PRO A 89 14.81 -3.28 3.92
C PRO A 89 13.65 -3.35 2.92
N VAL A 90 14.00 -3.53 1.64
CA VAL A 90 13.07 -3.65 0.51
C VAL A 90 13.21 -5.04 -0.14
N PRO A 91 12.55 -6.08 0.39
CA PRO A 91 12.70 -7.45 -0.13
C PRO A 91 12.09 -7.65 -1.52
N LEU A 92 11.18 -6.76 -1.96
CA LEU A 92 10.38 -6.94 -3.17
C LEU A 92 9.62 -8.28 -3.18
N GLY A 93 9.21 -8.74 -2.01
CA GLY A 93 8.59 -10.04 -1.83
C GLY A 93 9.44 -11.25 -2.22
N CYS A 94 10.74 -11.11 -2.50
CA CYS A 94 11.55 -12.20 -3.07
C CYS A 94 12.68 -12.64 -2.13
N ALA A 95 12.71 -13.92 -1.74
CA ALA A 95 13.67 -14.45 -0.78
C ALA A 95 15.12 -14.51 -1.32
N ALA A 96 15.28 -14.42 -2.64
CA ALA A 96 16.60 -14.40 -3.28
C ALA A 96 17.30 -13.04 -3.20
N LEU A 97 16.59 -11.96 -2.84
CA LEU A 97 17.15 -10.62 -2.79
C LEU A 97 17.77 -10.30 -1.43
N PRO A 98 18.89 -9.56 -1.40
CA PRO A 98 19.54 -9.20 -0.15
C PRO A 98 18.69 -8.17 0.62
N LEU A 99 18.53 -8.39 1.93
CA LEU A 99 17.82 -7.47 2.83
C LEU A 99 18.70 -6.25 3.19
N LYS A 100 18.87 -5.34 2.23
CA LYS A 100 19.60 -4.08 2.45
C LYS A 100 18.63 -2.96 2.87
N PRO A 101 18.84 -2.32 4.02
CA PRO A 101 18.10 -1.10 4.38
C PRO A 101 18.24 -0.01 3.32
N ALA A 102 17.14 0.65 2.96
CA ALA A 102 17.20 1.76 2.02
C ALA A 102 17.89 2.99 2.65
N ALA A 103 18.74 3.67 1.87
CA ALA A 103 19.47 4.85 2.34
C ALA A 103 18.57 6.10 2.46
N ALA A 104 17.47 6.15 1.72
CA ALA A 104 16.53 7.26 1.67
C ALA A 104 15.10 6.76 1.45
N ASP A 105 14.12 7.61 1.77
CA ASP A 105 12.73 7.39 1.37
C ASP A 105 12.59 7.58 -0.16
N ALA A 106 11.80 6.71 -0.79
CA ALA A 106 11.29 6.96 -2.13
C ALA A 106 10.29 8.13 -2.10
N LEU A 107 10.06 8.76 -3.24
CA LEU A 107 9.31 10.03 -3.32
C LEU A 107 7.93 9.97 -2.65
N PRO A 108 7.08 8.95 -2.87
CA PRO A 108 5.80 8.87 -2.18
C PRO A 108 5.94 8.76 -0.65
N ALA A 109 6.91 7.98 -0.16
CA ALA A 109 7.17 7.86 1.27
C ALA A 109 7.72 9.16 1.88
N ALA A 110 8.57 9.88 1.16
CA ALA A 110 9.09 11.17 1.58
C ALA A 110 7.95 12.19 1.74
N ARG A 111 7.05 12.30 0.74
CA ARG A 111 5.88 13.20 0.79
C ARG A 111 4.97 12.87 1.96
N THR A 112 4.71 11.59 2.20
CA THR A 112 3.91 11.14 3.33
C THR A 112 4.55 11.52 4.68
N ARG A 113 5.87 11.34 4.83
CA ARG A 113 6.60 11.72 6.04
C ARG A 113 6.61 13.24 6.25
N GLU A 114 6.87 14.01 5.19
CA GLU A 114 6.87 15.47 5.20
C GLU A 114 5.50 16.02 5.63
N ALA A 115 4.41 15.38 5.21
CA ALA A 115 3.05 15.76 5.59
C ALA A 115 2.62 15.28 6.99
N GLY A 116 3.51 14.65 7.76
CA GLY A 116 3.28 14.24 9.15
C GLY A 116 2.49 12.94 9.32
N GLY A 117 2.32 12.14 8.26
CA GLY A 117 1.62 10.86 8.36
C GLY A 117 2.34 9.85 9.28
N VAL A 118 1.58 9.05 10.02
CA VAL A 118 2.10 8.08 10.99
C VAL A 118 2.20 6.71 10.31
N LEU A 119 3.39 6.35 9.86
CA LEU A 119 3.65 5.05 9.23
C LEU A 119 3.64 3.94 10.29
N LEU A 120 2.68 3.01 10.19
CA LEU A 120 2.61 1.85 11.09
C LEU A 120 3.49 0.69 10.61
N ALA A 121 3.46 0.45 9.30
CA ALA A 121 4.13 -0.70 8.70
C ALA A 121 4.32 -0.50 7.20
N LYS A 122 5.23 -1.31 6.65
CA LYS A 122 5.20 -1.63 5.22
C LYS A 122 4.13 -2.68 4.96
N THR A 123 3.72 -2.83 3.70
CA THR A 123 2.79 -3.91 3.33
C THR A 123 3.41 -4.88 2.34
N THR A 124 3.02 -6.14 2.45
CA THR A 124 3.54 -7.25 1.66
C THR A 124 3.13 -7.17 0.18
N MET A 125 3.95 -7.79 -0.67
CA MET A 125 3.69 -7.96 -2.09
C MET A 125 4.26 -9.30 -2.59
N PRO A 126 3.81 -9.82 -3.75
CA PRO A 126 4.41 -11.00 -4.37
C PRO A 126 5.80 -10.69 -4.94
N ASP A 127 6.56 -11.74 -5.25
CA ASP A 127 7.89 -11.65 -5.86
C ASP A 127 7.93 -10.66 -7.01
N LEU A 128 8.77 -9.63 -6.85
CA LEU A 128 9.02 -8.55 -7.82
C LEU A 128 7.76 -7.79 -8.26
N GLY A 129 6.63 -8.00 -7.59
CA GLY A 129 5.35 -7.41 -7.93
C GLY A 129 4.68 -8.01 -9.16
N MET A 130 5.05 -9.24 -9.55
CA MET A 130 4.69 -9.86 -10.83
C MET A 130 3.46 -10.77 -10.80
N LEU A 131 2.72 -10.80 -9.69
CA LEU A 131 1.49 -11.60 -9.56
C LEU A 131 0.29 -10.73 -9.15
N SER A 132 -0.89 -11.13 -9.61
CA SER A 132 -2.17 -10.57 -9.16
C SER A 132 -2.65 -11.24 -7.86
N SER A 133 -1.72 -11.66 -7.00
CA SER A 133 -1.98 -12.30 -5.71
C SER A 133 -0.96 -11.90 -4.65
N GLY A 134 -1.22 -12.28 -3.40
CA GLY A 134 -0.28 -12.13 -2.29
C GLY A 134 0.80 -13.22 -2.18
N LEU A 135 0.98 -14.07 -3.20
CA LEU A 135 1.94 -15.18 -3.15
C LEU A 135 3.37 -14.65 -3.24
N SER A 136 4.17 -14.93 -2.21
CA SER A 136 5.55 -14.46 -2.07
C SER A 136 6.45 -15.59 -1.59
N SER A 137 7.69 -15.63 -2.08
CA SER A 137 8.73 -16.54 -1.59
C SER A 137 9.35 -16.07 -0.28
N PHE A 138 9.22 -14.77 0.04
CA PHE A 138 9.75 -14.17 1.26
C PHE A 138 8.68 -13.97 2.35
N HIS A 139 7.50 -13.47 1.97
CA HIS A 139 6.41 -13.18 2.91
C HIS A 139 5.47 -14.36 3.07
N LYS A 140 4.79 -14.39 4.22
CA LYS A 140 3.60 -15.24 4.37
C LYS A 140 2.51 -14.79 3.39
N LEU A 141 1.65 -15.72 2.98
CA LEU A 141 0.56 -15.46 2.06
C LEU A 141 -0.46 -14.49 2.69
N ALA A 142 -0.55 -13.29 2.14
CA ALA A 142 -1.56 -12.30 2.53
C ALA A 142 -2.98 -12.81 2.23
N ARG A 143 -3.92 -12.57 3.14
CA ARG A 143 -5.32 -13.02 3.05
C ARG A 143 -6.29 -11.86 2.88
N ASN A 144 -7.44 -12.12 2.24
CA ASN A 144 -8.51 -11.15 2.12
C ASN A 144 -9.30 -11.07 3.44
N PRO A 145 -9.51 -9.87 4.04
CA PRO A 145 -10.28 -9.74 5.28
C PRO A 145 -11.75 -10.15 5.17
N TRP A 146 -12.34 -10.11 3.96
CA TRP A 146 -13.72 -10.54 3.73
C TRP A 146 -13.89 -12.06 3.77
N ASP A 147 -12.87 -12.80 3.33
CA ASP A 147 -12.79 -14.26 3.43
C ASP A 147 -11.32 -14.69 3.37
N ILE A 148 -10.80 -15.18 4.50
CA ILE A 148 -9.39 -15.57 4.64
C ILE A 148 -8.98 -16.77 3.76
N ALA A 149 -9.95 -17.50 3.19
CA ALA A 149 -9.68 -18.54 2.21
C ALA A 149 -9.32 -17.95 0.83
N THR A 150 -9.61 -16.66 0.59
CA THR A 150 -9.43 -15.99 -0.70
C THR A 150 -8.23 -15.05 -0.74
N ASN A 151 -7.85 -14.67 -1.96
CA ASN A 151 -6.73 -13.78 -2.25
C ASN A 151 -7.17 -12.31 -2.18
N PRO A 152 -6.41 -11.41 -1.51
CA PRO A 152 -6.73 -9.97 -1.48
C PRO A 152 -6.40 -9.26 -2.80
N GLY A 153 -5.85 -9.97 -3.79
CA GLY A 153 -5.36 -9.39 -5.03
C GLY A 153 -3.91 -8.99 -4.95
N GLY A 154 -3.38 -8.47 -6.04
CA GLY A 154 -1.97 -8.13 -6.13
C GLY A 154 -1.67 -7.21 -7.31
N SER A 155 -0.48 -6.63 -7.36
CA SER A 155 0.64 -6.91 -6.45
C SER A 155 0.69 -6.08 -5.17
N SER A 156 -0.23 -5.14 -4.92
CA SER A 156 -0.29 -4.40 -3.63
C SER A 156 -1.14 -5.16 -2.60
N ALA A 157 -0.88 -6.46 -2.45
CA ALA A 157 -1.71 -7.41 -1.71
C ALA A 157 -1.90 -7.02 -0.24
N GLY A 158 -0.79 -6.75 0.46
CA GLY A 158 -0.84 -6.34 1.86
C GLY A 158 -1.54 -5.00 2.06
N ALA A 159 -1.42 -4.06 1.12
CA ALA A 159 -2.09 -2.76 1.24
C ALA A 159 -3.62 -2.87 1.02
N GLY A 160 -4.09 -3.74 0.11
CA GLY A 160 -5.51 -4.06 -0.01
C GLY A 160 -6.06 -4.75 1.24
N SER A 161 -5.34 -5.75 1.76
CA SER A 161 -5.71 -6.46 2.99
C SER A 161 -5.73 -5.52 4.21
N ALA A 162 -4.68 -4.74 4.43
CA ALA A 162 -4.56 -3.78 5.53
C ALA A 162 -5.68 -2.71 5.50
N ALA A 163 -6.01 -2.19 4.32
CA ALA A 163 -7.06 -1.19 4.16
C ALA A 163 -8.45 -1.70 4.50
N ALA A 164 -8.80 -2.90 4.03
CA ALA A 164 -10.07 -3.54 4.35
C ALA A 164 -10.14 -4.02 5.80
N ALA A 165 -9.00 -4.39 6.40
CA ALA A 165 -8.90 -4.74 7.82
C ALA A 165 -8.87 -3.54 8.77
N GLY A 166 -8.84 -2.31 8.23
CA GLY A 166 -8.86 -1.09 9.03
C GLY A 166 -7.54 -0.74 9.71
N TYR A 167 -6.39 -1.03 9.10
CA TYR A 167 -5.05 -0.72 9.62
C TYR A 167 -4.65 0.76 9.39
N GLY A 168 -5.59 1.66 9.65
CA GLY A 168 -5.54 3.07 9.27
C GLY A 168 -6.44 3.37 8.07
N PRO A 169 -6.67 4.66 7.75
CA PRO A 169 -7.46 5.05 6.58
C PRO A 169 -6.67 5.18 5.27
N LEU A 170 -5.34 5.39 5.35
CA LEU A 170 -4.51 5.68 4.17
C LEU A 170 -3.54 4.53 3.87
N HIS A 171 -3.57 4.05 2.63
CA HIS A 171 -2.66 3.03 2.14
C HIS A 171 -2.17 3.42 0.75
N ILE A 172 -0.93 3.04 0.41
CA ILE A 172 -0.38 3.30 -0.93
C ILE A 172 0.27 2.05 -1.50
N GLY A 173 -0.09 1.78 -2.75
CA GLY A 173 0.46 0.70 -3.56
C GLY A 173 1.18 1.23 -4.80
N THR A 174 1.57 0.28 -5.65
CA THR A 174 2.10 0.57 -6.99
C THR A 174 1.33 -0.24 -8.03
N ASP A 175 1.10 0.33 -9.21
CA ASP A 175 0.28 -0.22 -10.29
C ASP A 175 1.01 -0.10 -11.63
N ILE A 176 1.08 -1.22 -12.36
CA ILE A 176 1.51 -1.30 -13.77
C ILE A 176 0.34 -1.87 -14.58
N GLY A 177 -0.04 -3.10 -14.27
CA GLY A 177 -1.12 -3.83 -14.97
C GLY A 177 -2.43 -3.96 -14.18
N GLY A 178 -2.58 -3.26 -13.06
CA GLY A 178 -3.74 -3.41 -12.16
C GLY A 178 -3.39 -3.47 -10.68
N SER A 179 -2.11 -3.40 -10.30
CA SER A 179 -1.66 -3.72 -8.95
C SER A 179 -2.13 -2.80 -7.81
N VAL A 180 -2.84 -1.70 -8.08
CA VAL A 180 -3.64 -0.94 -7.10
C VAL A 180 -5.12 -1.23 -7.28
N ARG A 181 -5.61 -1.23 -8.53
CA ARG A 181 -7.04 -1.40 -8.84
C ARG A 181 -7.58 -2.80 -8.53
N LEU A 182 -6.80 -3.85 -8.78
CA LEU A 182 -7.16 -5.24 -8.50
C LEU A 182 -7.33 -5.49 -6.99
N PRO A 183 -6.32 -5.22 -6.13
CA PRO A 183 -6.52 -5.41 -4.70
C PRO A 183 -7.58 -4.47 -4.13
N ALA A 184 -7.72 -3.24 -4.63
CA ALA A 184 -8.81 -2.38 -4.21
C ALA A 184 -10.19 -2.98 -4.56
N GLY A 185 -10.38 -3.46 -5.80
CA GLY A 185 -11.62 -4.07 -6.23
C GLY A 185 -11.96 -5.35 -5.46
N TRP A 186 -10.97 -6.22 -5.20
CA TRP A 186 -11.20 -7.50 -4.52
C TRP A 186 -11.35 -7.37 -3.01
N CYS A 187 -10.83 -6.28 -2.42
CA CYS A 187 -11.01 -5.95 -1.01
C CYS A 187 -12.10 -4.89 -0.75
N GLY A 188 -12.88 -4.48 -1.76
CA GLY A 188 -14.01 -3.56 -1.56
C GLY A 188 -13.58 -2.14 -1.17
N LEU A 189 -12.54 -1.61 -1.80
CA LEU A 189 -11.92 -0.31 -1.49
C LEU A 189 -11.98 0.64 -2.68
N VAL A 190 -11.72 1.92 -2.41
CA VAL A 190 -11.43 2.92 -3.43
C VAL A 190 -9.94 2.85 -3.76
N GLY A 191 -9.60 2.47 -5.00
CA GLY A 191 -8.23 2.46 -5.51
C GLY A 191 -8.08 3.37 -6.71
N LEU A 192 -7.11 4.29 -6.66
CA LEU A 192 -6.82 5.20 -7.77
C LEU A 192 -5.47 4.87 -8.39
N LYS A 193 -5.49 4.51 -9.67
CA LYS A 193 -4.29 4.52 -10.53
C LYS A 193 -4.26 5.86 -11.26
N PRO A 194 -3.50 6.87 -10.80
CA PRO A 194 -3.48 8.16 -11.46
C PRO A 194 -2.85 8.07 -12.86
N SER A 195 -2.87 9.20 -13.57
CA SER A 195 -2.11 9.35 -14.82
C SER A 195 -0.63 9.08 -14.57
N PHE A 196 0.04 8.42 -15.53
CA PHE A 196 1.49 8.16 -15.43
C PHE A 196 2.25 9.48 -15.29
N GLY A 197 3.19 9.55 -14.34
CA GLY A 197 3.93 10.77 -14.00
C GLY A 197 3.18 11.76 -13.09
N ARG A 198 1.96 11.46 -12.61
CA ARG A 198 1.22 12.33 -11.69
C ARG A 198 1.75 12.29 -10.26
N ILE A 199 2.10 11.11 -9.77
CA ILE A 199 2.83 10.93 -8.50
C ILE A 199 4.28 10.65 -8.89
N PRO A 200 5.24 11.50 -8.49
CA PRO A 200 6.64 11.26 -8.77
C PRO A 200 7.12 9.92 -8.20
N ILE A 201 7.91 9.19 -8.98
CA ILE A 201 8.57 7.95 -8.56
C ILE A 201 10.06 7.94 -8.94
N ASP A 202 10.90 7.37 -8.07
CA ASP A 202 12.33 7.17 -8.31
C ASP A 202 12.75 5.80 -7.76
N PRO A 203 13.46 4.95 -8.54
CA PRO A 203 13.81 5.15 -9.95
C PRO A 203 12.58 5.16 -10.89
N PRO A 204 12.59 5.93 -11.98
CA PRO A 204 11.49 5.94 -12.94
C PRO A 204 11.36 4.58 -13.63
N PHE A 205 10.12 4.17 -13.91
CA PHE A 205 9.82 2.95 -14.67
C PHE A 205 8.57 3.17 -15.51
N LEU A 206 8.66 2.96 -16.82
CA LEU A 206 7.57 3.23 -17.75
C LEU A 206 6.33 2.39 -17.40
N GLY A 207 5.19 3.07 -17.22
CA GLY A 207 3.92 2.43 -16.89
C GLY A 207 3.71 2.11 -15.40
N ARG A 208 4.74 2.22 -14.54
CA ARG A 208 4.55 2.12 -13.09
C ARG A 208 4.07 3.45 -12.54
N VAL A 209 3.04 3.40 -11.71
CA VAL A 209 2.61 4.52 -10.88
C VAL A 209 2.51 4.09 -9.43
N ALA A 210 2.69 5.02 -8.49
CA ALA A 210 2.15 4.85 -7.15
C ALA A 210 0.66 5.26 -7.15
N GLY A 211 -0.12 4.70 -6.23
CA GLY A 211 -1.56 4.99 -6.16
C GLY A 211 -2.14 4.71 -4.78
N PRO A 212 -2.98 5.61 -4.24
CA PRO A 212 -3.63 5.41 -2.95
C PRO A 212 -4.75 4.36 -3.01
N MET A 213 -4.92 3.64 -1.92
CA MET A 213 -6.04 2.74 -1.62
C MET A 213 -6.64 3.13 -0.27
N THR A 214 -7.93 3.39 -0.24
CA THR A 214 -8.64 3.97 0.91
C THR A 214 -10.07 3.43 1.01
N ARG A 215 -10.74 3.62 2.15
CA ARG A 215 -12.15 3.21 2.32
C ARG A 215 -13.13 4.22 1.70
N THR A 216 -12.71 5.47 1.52
CA THR A 216 -13.56 6.54 0.98
C THR A 216 -12.86 7.25 -0.18
N VAL A 217 -13.65 7.86 -1.06
CA VAL A 217 -13.16 8.72 -2.16
C VAL A 217 -12.46 9.96 -1.59
N ALA A 218 -13.00 10.53 -0.51
CA ALA A 218 -12.45 11.72 0.13
C ALA A 218 -11.05 11.47 0.71
N ASP A 219 -10.79 10.32 1.31
CA ASP A 219 -9.44 9.96 1.77
C ASP A 219 -8.48 9.74 0.60
N ASN A 220 -8.98 9.21 -0.52
CA ASN A 220 -8.18 9.03 -1.73
C ASN A 220 -7.71 10.38 -2.27
N ALA A 221 -8.64 11.33 -2.41
CA ALA A 221 -8.41 12.70 -2.79
C ALA A 221 -7.45 13.43 -1.83
N LEU A 222 -7.69 13.31 -0.52
CA LEU A 222 -6.81 13.91 0.49
C LEU A 222 -5.38 13.41 0.33
N TYR A 223 -5.19 12.10 0.13
CA TYR A 223 -3.86 11.55 -0.03
C TYR A 223 -3.21 11.97 -1.36
N MET A 224 -3.98 12.12 -2.44
CA MET A 224 -3.49 12.66 -3.71
C MET A 224 -2.96 14.10 -3.57
N SER A 225 -3.54 14.93 -2.69
CA SER A 225 -3.04 16.29 -2.42
C SER A 225 -1.62 16.32 -1.83
N VAL A 226 -1.21 15.21 -1.19
CA VAL A 226 0.13 15.00 -0.63
C VAL A 226 1.04 14.35 -1.68
N LEU A 227 0.58 13.29 -2.32
CA LEU A 227 1.39 12.45 -3.20
C LEU A 227 1.73 13.09 -4.55
N SER A 228 0.86 13.96 -5.07
CA SER A 228 1.02 14.55 -6.41
C SER A 228 1.93 15.78 -6.47
N ARG A 229 2.57 16.15 -5.35
CA ARG A 229 3.51 17.28 -5.30
C ARG A 229 4.75 16.99 -6.18
N PRO A 230 5.25 17.97 -6.94
CA PRO A 230 6.30 17.75 -7.93
C PRO A 230 7.62 17.40 -7.25
N ASP A 231 8.48 16.63 -7.92
CA ASP A 231 9.83 16.35 -7.46
C ASP A 231 10.79 16.16 -8.64
N ARG A 232 11.92 16.85 -8.61
CA ARG A 232 12.91 16.85 -9.70
C ARG A 232 13.65 15.52 -9.90
N ARG A 233 13.55 14.60 -8.95
CA ARG A 233 14.18 13.27 -9.05
C ARG A 233 13.48 12.36 -10.05
N ASP A 234 12.19 12.57 -10.30
CA ASP A 234 11.46 11.82 -11.33
C ASP A 234 11.45 12.59 -12.66
N GLY A 235 12.36 12.19 -13.56
CA GLY A 235 12.46 12.72 -14.91
C GLY A 235 11.29 12.38 -15.85
N MET A 236 10.36 11.52 -15.42
CA MET A 236 9.15 11.16 -16.16
C MET A 236 7.88 11.84 -15.63
N SER A 237 8.01 12.75 -14.66
CA SER A 237 6.89 13.49 -14.08
C SER A 237 6.12 14.27 -15.15
N LEU A 238 4.80 14.30 -15.02
CA LEU A 238 3.98 15.27 -15.74
C LEU A 238 4.28 16.68 -15.24
N PRO A 239 4.07 17.72 -16.07
CA PRO A 239 4.05 19.09 -15.58
C PRO A 239 3.14 19.24 -14.36
N TYR A 240 3.61 19.96 -13.35
CA TYR A 240 2.81 20.21 -12.16
C TYR A 240 1.50 20.89 -12.54
N GLN A 241 0.41 20.42 -11.95
CA GLN A 241 -0.90 21.07 -12.04
C GLN A 241 -1.39 21.25 -10.61
N ASP A 242 -1.84 22.44 -10.30
CA ASP A 242 -2.41 22.78 -9.00
C ASP A 242 -3.86 22.28 -8.94
N ILE A 243 -4.02 20.97 -8.78
CA ILE A 243 -5.33 20.31 -8.71
C ILE A 243 -5.84 20.42 -7.28
N ASP A 244 -7.01 21.02 -7.10
CA ASP A 244 -7.76 20.92 -5.86
C ASP A 244 -8.41 19.54 -5.77
N TRP A 245 -7.66 18.56 -5.27
CA TRP A 245 -8.13 17.18 -5.12
C TRP A 245 -9.35 17.06 -4.20
N MET A 246 -9.53 17.99 -3.26
CA MET A 246 -10.62 17.96 -2.29
C MET A 246 -11.91 18.61 -2.81
N ASN A 247 -11.89 19.21 -4.00
CA ASN A 247 -13.10 19.66 -4.69
C ASN A 247 -13.85 18.45 -5.29
N LEU A 248 -14.62 17.77 -4.44
CA LEU A 248 -15.39 16.58 -4.80
C LEU A 248 -16.83 16.89 -5.25
N ASP A 249 -17.29 18.12 -5.04
CA ASP A 249 -18.62 18.60 -5.44
C ASP A 249 -18.65 18.90 -6.94
N ILE A 250 -18.53 17.84 -7.74
CA ILE A 250 -18.62 17.92 -9.20
C ILE A 250 -20.07 17.78 -9.66
N GLU A 251 -20.52 18.71 -10.50
CA GLU A 251 -21.80 18.57 -11.19
C GLU A 251 -21.65 17.49 -12.27
N VAL A 252 -22.37 16.38 -12.13
CA VAL A 252 -22.31 15.25 -13.06
C VAL A 252 -23.36 15.32 -14.16
N LYS A 253 -24.34 16.22 -14.04
CA LYS A 253 -25.37 16.41 -15.07
C LYS A 253 -24.74 16.86 -16.39
N GLY A 254 -25.04 16.13 -17.45
CA GLY A 254 -24.54 16.42 -18.79
C GLY A 254 -23.19 15.78 -19.12
N LEU A 255 -22.55 15.07 -18.18
CA LEU A 255 -21.36 14.27 -18.48
C LEU A 255 -21.72 13.10 -19.42
N LYS A 256 -20.86 12.87 -20.41
CA LYS A 256 -20.99 11.76 -21.34
C LYS A 256 -20.19 10.57 -20.82
N ILE A 257 -20.88 9.50 -20.42
CA ILE A 257 -20.26 8.28 -19.90
C ILE A 257 -20.29 7.23 -21.00
N GLY A 258 -19.10 6.76 -21.42
CA GLY A 258 -18.97 5.61 -22.30
C GLY A 258 -19.05 4.32 -21.50
N LEU A 259 -19.95 3.41 -21.90
CA LEU A 259 -20.07 2.08 -21.32
C LEU A 259 -19.47 1.05 -22.27
N TRP A 260 -18.37 0.43 -21.86
CA TRP A 260 -17.72 -0.63 -22.61
C TRP A 260 -18.12 -1.99 -22.01
N LEU A 261 -19.03 -2.69 -22.69
CA LEU A 261 -19.62 -3.94 -22.18
C LEU A 261 -18.82 -5.20 -22.53
N ASP A 262 -18.03 -5.16 -23.61
CA ASP A 262 -17.26 -6.30 -24.08
C ASP A 262 -15.88 -5.83 -24.54
N ALA A 263 -14.85 -6.34 -23.87
CA ALA A 263 -13.46 -6.03 -24.17
C ALA A 263 -13.00 -6.59 -25.53
N GLY A 264 -13.71 -7.58 -26.08
CA GLY A 264 -13.33 -8.30 -27.29
C GLY A 264 -12.20 -9.32 -27.08
N PHE A 265 -11.81 -9.57 -25.82
CA PHE A 265 -10.81 -10.56 -25.42
C PHE A 265 -11.05 -10.99 -23.97
N GLY A 266 -10.55 -12.18 -23.60
CA GLY A 266 -10.73 -12.78 -22.28
C GLY A 266 -11.80 -13.88 -22.25
N GLU A 267 -11.96 -14.51 -21.09
CA GLU A 267 -12.97 -15.55 -20.89
C GLU A 267 -14.37 -14.90 -20.75
N PRO A 268 -15.43 -15.52 -21.30
CA PRO A 268 -16.80 -15.04 -21.12
C PRO A 268 -17.19 -14.97 -19.64
N VAL A 269 -17.83 -13.87 -19.23
CA VAL A 269 -18.43 -13.75 -17.89
C VAL A 269 -19.48 -14.86 -17.72
N GLY A 270 -19.32 -15.71 -16.71
CA GLY A 270 -20.21 -16.85 -16.46
C GLY A 270 -19.78 -18.17 -17.11
N GLY A 271 -18.59 -18.25 -17.72
CA GLY A 271 -17.96 -19.51 -18.10
C GLY A 271 -17.79 -20.45 -16.90
N LYS A 272 -17.74 -21.77 -17.14
CA LYS A 272 -17.48 -22.77 -16.08
C LYS A 272 -16.20 -22.37 -15.33
N PRO A 273 -16.17 -22.44 -13.98
CA PRO A 273 -14.95 -22.16 -13.23
C PRO A 273 -13.78 -22.95 -13.80
N VAL A 274 -12.66 -22.29 -14.05
CA VAL A 274 -11.43 -22.98 -14.43
C VAL A 274 -11.16 -24.00 -13.30
N PRO A 275 -11.08 -25.31 -13.61
CA PRO A 275 -10.79 -26.30 -12.59
C PRO A 275 -9.52 -25.89 -11.84
N PRO A 276 -9.42 -26.12 -10.52
CA PRO A 276 -8.20 -25.83 -9.78
C PRO A 276 -7.02 -26.46 -10.53
N TRP A 277 -5.96 -25.68 -10.73
CA TRP A 277 -4.77 -26.13 -11.44
C TRP A 277 -4.28 -27.43 -10.80
N LYS A 278 -4.35 -28.52 -11.57
CA LYS A 278 -3.77 -29.80 -11.14
C LYS A 278 -2.29 -29.75 -11.51
N PRO A 279 -1.37 -29.88 -10.55
CA PRO A 279 0.04 -29.98 -10.87
C PRO A 279 0.24 -31.11 -11.87
N GLN A 280 0.85 -30.79 -13.02
CA GLN A 280 1.22 -31.84 -13.96
C GLN A 280 2.33 -32.69 -13.32
N PRO A 281 2.29 -34.03 -13.47
CA PRO A 281 3.23 -34.94 -12.81
C PRO A 281 4.71 -34.67 -13.13
N ASN A 282 5.02 -33.87 -14.16
CA ASN A 282 6.39 -33.50 -14.55
C ASN A 282 6.80 -32.07 -14.14
N CYS A 283 5.93 -31.31 -13.47
CA CYS A 283 6.34 -30.08 -12.80
C CYS A 283 6.99 -30.45 -11.47
N LEU A 284 8.29 -30.75 -11.50
CA LEU A 284 9.09 -31.02 -10.31
C LEU A 284 8.86 -29.89 -9.28
N PRO A 285 8.44 -30.20 -8.04
CA PRO A 285 8.53 -29.20 -6.98
C PRO A 285 10.02 -28.87 -6.82
N MET A 286 10.38 -27.58 -6.80
CA MET A 286 11.67 -27.16 -6.27
C MET A 286 11.68 -27.51 -4.77
N GLN A 287 11.96 -28.77 -4.47
CA GLN A 287 12.39 -29.17 -3.14
C GLN A 287 13.71 -28.45 -2.89
N ALA A 288 13.72 -27.59 -1.87
CA ALA A 288 14.93 -27.03 -1.32
C ALA A 288 15.88 -28.18 -0.98
N ARG A 289 16.89 -28.42 -1.83
CA ARG A 289 17.99 -29.31 -1.49
C ARG A 289 18.77 -28.62 -0.38
N SER A 290 18.65 -29.15 0.83
CA SER A 290 19.51 -28.81 1.96
C SER A 290 20.97 -28.86 1.52
N SER A 291 21.68 -27.75 1.68
CA SER A 291 23.10 -27.64 1.42
C SER A 291 23.90 -28.50 2.40
N SER A 292 24.24 -29.71 2.00
CA SER A 292 25.26 -30.51 2.66
C SER A 292 26.08 -31.29 1.64
N ARG A 293 26.97 -30.57 0.94
CA ARG A 293 28.23 -31.08 0.35
C ARG A 293 28.92 -29.97 -0.45
N TRP A 294 29.73 -29.17 0.24
CA TRP A 294 30.92 -28.57 -0.37
C TRP A 294 32.12 -29.28 0.24
N ARG A 295 32.60 -30.35 -0.40
CA ARG A 295 33.95 -30.87 -0.13
C ARG A 295 34.89 -30.06 -1.01
N HIS A 296 35.79 -29.33 -0.35
CA HIS A 296 36.93 -28.71 -0.98
C HIS A 296 37.87 -29.81 -1.49
N SER A 297 38.14 -29.83 -2.79
CA SER A 297 39.33 -30.45 -3.36
C SER A 297 40.30 -29.34 -3.72
N SER A 298 41.36 -29.28 -2.91
CA SER A 298 42.58 -28.50 -3.10
C SER A 298 43.19 -28.73 -4.49
N ILE A 299 43.56 -27.64 -5.16
CA ILE A 299 44.51 -27.64 -6.27
C ILE A 299 45.67 -26.73 -5.85
N ALA A 300 46.87 -27.30 -5.85
CA ALA A 300 48.14 -26.59 -5.91
C ALA A 300 49.22 -27.56 -6.38
N PRO A 301 50.30 -27.07 -7.01
CA PRO A 301 50.38 -26.09 -8.09
C PRO A 301 50.40 -26.75 -9.48
#